data_AF-A0A8J6CTR8-F1
#
_entry.id   AF-A0A8J6CTR8-F1
#
_cell.length_a   1.000
_cell.length_b   1.000
_cell.length_c   1.000
_cell.angle_alpha   90.00
_cell.angle_beta   90.00
_cell.angle_gamma   90.00
#
_symmetry.space_group_name_H-M   'P 1'
#
loop_
_entity.id
_entity.type
_entity.pdbx_description
1 polymer ?
#
loop_
_entity_poly.entity_id
_entity_poly.type
_entity_poly.pdbx_seq_one_letter_code
_entity_poly.pdbx_strand_id
1 'polypeptide(L)'
;MIKKYQQKFKKAKDEMSKWDDLQSRLISHFRNASSIISRLQIIQNTKNYASLNSVGGMGAAVLQKQMDSLQTILLSMKNTIFKKIFREDFRDVVLSLEKLQHDGKQLAKGSSNQMNKKQLQHRIGVKPTLINCIDGLVLLHEIYHDEYLLKSSLVSALSALALKPNSGDLGALHQLLVDQPNILNEEVNLAKELLLRFTVFLWNDVFMFEV
;
A
#
# COMPACT_ATOMS: atom_id res chain seq x y z
N MET A 1 -9.64 -10.33 -29.51
CA MET A 1 -8.46 -9.65 -28.93
C MET A 1 -8.87 -8.64 -27.86
N ILE A 2 -9.78 -7.71 -28.19
CA ILE A 2 -10.34 -6.68 -27.28
C ILE A 2 -10.85 -7.23 -25.94
N LYS A 3 -11.68 -8.29 -25.94
CA LYS A 3 -12.21 -8.90 -24.69
C LYS A 3 -11.12 -9.33 -23.70
N LYS A 4 -9.98 -9.82 -24.21
CA LYS A 4 -8.83 -10.21 -23.36
C LYS A 4 -8.16 -9.01 -22.70
N TYR A 5 -8.19 -7.85 -23.35
CA TYR A 5 -7.68 -6.60 -22.78
C TYR A 5 -8.68 -6.01 -21.78
N GLN A 6 -9.98 -5.99 -22.09
CA GLN A 6 -11.02 -5.58 -21.13
C GLN A 6 -10.90 -6.35 -19.80
N GLN A 7 -10.72 -7.68 -19.87
CA GLN A 7 -10.57 -8.51 -18.69
C GLN A 7 -9.32 -8.16 -17.87
N LYS A 8 -8.20 -7.85 -18.52
CA LYS A 8 -6.97 -7.40 -17.85
C LYS A 8 -7.16 -6.06 -17.14
N PHE A 9 -7.83 -5.12 -17.78
CA PHE A 9 -8.10 -3.81 -17.19
C PHE A 9 -9.08 -3.87 -16.03
N LYS A 10 -10.11 -4.72 -16.14
CA LYS A 10 -10.99 -5.04 -15.01
C LYS A 10 -10.17 -5.59 -13.85
N LYS A 11 -9.28 -6.55 -14.11
CA LYS A 11 -8.41 -7.11 -13.08
C LYS A 11 -7.47 -6.05 -12.48
N ALA A 12 -6.86 -5.18 -13.28
CA ALA A 12 -6.04 -4.09 -12.77
C ALA A 12 -6.83 -3.19 -11.82
N LYS A 13 -8.07 -2.84 -12.17
CA LYS A 13 -8.97 -2.07 -11.30
C LYS A 13 -9.28 -2.81 -9.99
N ASP A 14 -9.52 -4.11 -10.05
CA ASP A 14 -9.79 -4.92 -8.86
C ASP A 14 -8.57 -4.96 -7.92
N GLU A 15 -7.35 -5.06 -8.47
CA GLU A 15 -6.10 -5.00 -7.70
C GLU A 15 -5.86 -3.61 -7.08
N MET A 16 -6.23 -2.54 -7.78
CA MET A 16 -6.19 -1.18 -7.23
C MET A 16 -7.17 -1.00 -6.06
N SER A 17 -8.40 -1.53 -6.17
CA SER A 17 -9.35 -1.52 -5.06
C SER A 17 -8.83 -2.33 -3.86
N LYS A 18 -8.22 -3.50 -4.13
CA LYS A 18 -7.59 -4.31 -3.09
C LYS A 18 -6.46 -3.55 -2.39
N TRP A 19 -5.67 -2.76 -3.11
CA TRP A 19 -4.66 -1.89 -2.52
C TRP A 19 -5.25 -0.86 -1.56
N ASP A 20 -6.35 -0.20 -1.93
CA ASP A 20 -7.02 0.80 -1.08
C ASP A 20 -7.54 0.17 0.23
N ASP A 21 -8.07 -1.06 0.17
CA ASP A 21 -8.48 -1.83 1.34
C ASP A 21 -7.28 -2.19 2.23
N LEU A 22 -6.18 -2.64 1.62
CA LEU A 22 -4.94 -2.97 2.32
C LEU A 22 -4.33 -1.73 2.98
N GLN A 23 -4.42 -0.58 2.34
CA GLN A 23 -3.96 0.68 2.89
C GLN A 23 -4.76 1.08 4.13
N SER A 24 -6.08 0.97 4.07
CA SER A 24 -6.96 1.23 5.21
C SER A 24 -6.63 0.31 6.39
N ARG A 25 -6.40 -0.99 6.12
CA ARG A 25 -5.97 -1.97 7.12
C ARG A 25 -4.59 -1.62 7.70
N LEU A 26 -3.62 -1.27 6.87
CA LEU A 26 -2.28 -0.89 7.30
C LEU A 26 -2.30 0.30 8.24
N ILE A 27 -3.05 1.36 7.89
CA ILE A 27 -3.20 2.56 8.73
C ILE A 27 -3.82 2.19 10.09
N SER A 28 -4.87 1.37 10.09
CA SER A 28 -5.52 0.92 11.34
C SER A 28 -4.56 0.16 12.24
N HIS A 29 -3.82 -0.81 11.68
CA HIS A 29 -2.82 -1.55 12.43
C HIS A 29 -1.65 -0.67 12.89
N PHE A 30 -1.22 0.31 12.09
CA PHE A 30 -0.18 1.26 12.48
C PHE A 30 -0.62 2.09 13.69
N ARG A 31 -1.85 2.62 13.69
CA ARG A 31 -2.42 3.38 14.81
C ARG A 31 -2.44 2.54 16.08
N ASN A 32 -2.86 1.29 15.98
CA ASN A 32 -2.84 0.35 17.10
C ASN A 32 -1.41 0.14 17.62
N ALA A 33 -0.42 -0.05 16.74
CA ALA A 33 0.99 -0.23 17.13
C ALA A 33 1.52 1.00 17.86
N SER A 34 1.22 2.18 17.33
CA SER A 34 1.63 3.47 17.92
C SER A 34 1.04 3.66 19.32
N SER A 35 -0.23 3.29 19.53
CA SER A 35 -0.89 3.32 20.84
C SER A 35 -0.21 2.39 21.85
N ILE A 36 0.15 1.17 21.42
CA ILE A 36 0.86 0.19 22.26
C ILE A 36 2.26 0.67 22.61
N ILE A 37 3.00 1.22 21.64
CA ILE A 37 4.33 1.78 21.87
C ILE A 37 4.26 2.97 22.83
N SER A 38 3.23 3.82 22.73
CA SER A 38 3.02 4.93 23.67
C SER A 38 2.76 4.43 25.09
N ARG A 39 2.01 3.34 25.26
CA ARG A 39 1.80 2.70 26.58
C ARG A 39 3.08 2.12 27.17
N LEU A 40 4.00 1.65 26.35
CA LEU A 40 5.31 1.14 26.80
C LEU A 40 6.07 2.21 27.59
N GLN A 41 6.08 3.45 27.10
CA GLN A 41 6.74 4.58 27.78
C GLN A 41 6.15 4.84 29.17
N ILE A 42 4.84 4.69 29.32
CA ILE A 42 4.14 4.86 30.61
C ILE A 42 4.46 3.70 31.56
N ILE A 43 4.43 2.47 31.07
CA ILE A 43 4.69 1.26 31.87
C ILE A 43 6.14 1.18 32.34
N GLN A 44 7.10 1.66 31.55
CA GLN A 44 8.51 1.68 31.96
C GLN A 44 8.82 2.72 33.06
N ASN A 45 7.91 3.66 33.34
CA ASN A 45 8.12 4.65 34.38
C ASN A 45 7.86 4.05 35.77
N THR A 46 8.94 3.72 36.47
CA THR A 46 8.91 3.10 37.81
C THR A 46 8.16 3.93 38.85
N LYS A 47 8.05 5.25 38.68
CA LYS A 47 7.27 6.13 39.57
C LYS A 47 5.78 5.77 39.60
N ASN A 48 5.26 5.18 38.51
CA ASN A 48 3.85 4.77 38.42
C ASN A 48 3.50 3.59 39.33
N TYR A 49 4.50 2.90 39.90
CA TYR A 49 4.32 1.76 40.79
C TYR A 49 4.67 2.10 42.24
N ALA A 50 4.94 3.37 42.57
CA ALA A 50 5.39 3.78 43.91
C ALA A 50 4.38 3.40 45.02
N SER A 51 3.08 3.38 44.71
CA SER A 51 2.03 2.94 45.63
C SER A 51 2.09 1.45 45.98
N LEU A 52 2.81 0.64 45.20
CA LEU A 52 3.00 -0.80 45.41
C LEU A 52 4.27 -1.13 46.19
N ASN A 53 5.03 -0.12 46.62
CA ASN A 53 6.27 -0.30 47.38
C ASN A 53 6.05 -0.86 48.79
N SER A 54 4.82 -0.79 49.31
CA SER A 54 4.44 -1.33 50.62
C SER A 54 4.49 -2.86 50.67
N VAL A 55 4.39 -3.54 49.52
CA VAL A 55 4.49 -4.99 49.40
C VAL A 55 5.73 -5.35 48.58
N GLY A 56 6.71 -5.96 49.24
CA GLY A 56 8.00 -6.31 48.63
C GLY A 56 7.84 -7.09 47.32
N GLY A 57 8.45 -6.58 46.25
CA GLY A 57 8.45 -7.24 44.93
C GLY A 57 7.15 -7.10 44.12
N MET A 58 6.06 -6.54 44.66
CA MET A 58 4.78 -6.42 43.96
C MET A 58 4.87 -5.51 42.72
N GLY A 59 5.48 -4.33 42.87
CA GLY A 59 5.68 -3.40 41.75
C GLY A 59 6.48 -4.04 40.60
N ALA A 60 7.54 -4.78 40.92
CA ALA A 60 8.35 -5.49 39.93
C ALA A 60 7.57 -6.61 39.23
N ALA A 61 6.77 -7.38 39.97
CA ALA A 61 5.94 -8.44 39.40
C ALA A 61 4.85 -7.90 38.45
N VAL A 62 4.22 -6.77 38.79
CA VAL A 62 3.23 -6.10 37.93
C VAL A 62 3.89 -5.56 36.68
N LEU A 63 5.04 -4.88 36.82
CA LEU A 63 5.81 -4.37 35.69
C LEU A 63 6.18 -5.51 34.72
N GLN A 64 6.71 -6.62 35.24
CA GLN A 64 7.08 -7.77 34.43
C GLN A 64 5.88 -8.30 33.63
N LYS A 65 4.74 -8.55 34.28
CA LYS A 65 3.52 -9.03 33.60
C LYS A 65 3.03 -8.08 32.51
N GLN A 66 3.09 -6.77 32.77
CA GLN A 66 2.69 -5.76 31.79
C GLN A 66 3.65 -5.71 30.60
N MET A 67 4.96 -5.82 30.85
CA MET A 67 5.98 -5.89 29.80
C MET A 67 5.83 -7.16 28.94
N ASP A 68 5.61 -8.32 29.56
CA ASP A 68 5.39 -9.59 28.84
C ASP A 68 4.15 -9.55 27.95
N SER A 69 3.05 -8.99 28.48
CA SER A 69 1.81 -8.78 27.72
C SER A 69 2.03 -7.84 26.53
N LEU A 70 2.70 -6.70 26.73
CA LEU A 70 3.00 -5.75 25.66
C LEU A 70 3.91 -6.36 24.59
N GLN A 71 4.94 -7.11 24.99
CA GLN A 71 5.85 -7.78 24.06
C GLN A 71 5.12 -8.81 23.20
N THR A 72 4.18 -9.56 23.80
CA THR A 72 3.34 -10.53 23.07
C THR A 72 2.46 -9.82 22.04
N ILE A 73 1.85 -8.69 22.40
CA ILE A 73 1.03 -7.89 21.50
C ILE A 73 1.89 -7.31 20.36
N LEU A 74 3.04 -6.70 20.67
CA LEU A 74 3.95 -6.14 19.66
C LEU A 74 4.44 -7.21 18.67
N LEU A 75 4.78 -8.41 19.16
CA LEU A 75 5.19 -9.51 18.31
C LEU A 75 4.07 -9.99 17.38
N SER A 76 2.85 -10.12 17.92
CA SER A 76 1.66 -10.44 17.12
C SER A 76 1.43 -9.39 16.02
N MET A 77 1.49 -8.11 16.38
CA MET A 77 1.34 -7.01 15.43
C MET A 77 2.44 -6.97 14.37
N LYS A 78 3.69 -7.24 14.76
CA LYS A 78 4.79 -7.37 13.80
C LYS A 78 4.48 -8.46 12.77
N ASN A 79 4.00 -9.62 13.21
CA ASN A 79 3.64 -10.70 12.30
C ASN A 79 2.47 -10.30 11.39
N THR A 80 1.43 -9.66 11.91
CA THR A 80 0.29 -9.22 11.08
C THR A 80 0.66 -8.12 10.09
N ILE A 81 1.33 -7.06 10.54
CA ILE A 81 1.70 -5.92 9.70
C ILE A 81 2.77 -6.34 8.69
N PHE A 82 3.93 -6.83 9.16
CA PHE A 82 5.09 -7.06 8.29
C PHE A 82 4.91 -8.29 7.41
N LYS A 83 4.48 -9.40 8.00
CA LYS A 83 4.44 -10.66 7.25
C LYS A 83 3.19 -10.73 6.38
N LYS A 84 2.01 -10.61 6.99
CA LYS A 84 0.75 -10.82 6.27
C LYS A 84 0.37 -9.63 5.37
N ILE A 85 0.19 -8.44 5.95
CA ILE A 85 -0.29 -7.30 5.16
C ILE A 85 0.79 -6.84 4.18
N PHE A 86 2.02 -6.66 4.67
CA PHE A 86 3.06 -6.05 3.86
C PHE A 86 3.71 -7.02 2.86
N ARG A 87 4.27 -8.13 3.34
CA ARG A 87 5.07 -9.02 2.51
C ARG A 87 4.25 -9.95 1.61
N GLU A 88 3.03 -10.28 2.03
CA GLU A 88 2.13 -11.14 1.27
C GLU A 88 1.11 -10.27 0.52
N ASP A 89 0.15 -9.65 1.22
CA ASP A 89 -1.02 -9.03 0.55
C ASP A 89 -0.65 -7.88 -0.42
N PHE A 90 0.20 -6.92 0.00
CA PHE A 90 0.63 -5.80 -0.86
C PHE A 90 1.54 -6.27 -2.00
N ARG A 91 2.48 -7.18 -1.70
CA ARG A 91 3.39 -7.74 -2.70
C ARG A 91 2.63 -8.50 -3.79
N ASP A 92 1.58 -9.23 -3.41
CA ASP A 92 0.74 -9.96 -4.35
C ASP A 92 0.03 -9.02 -5.33
N VAL A 93 -0.42 -7.85 -4.87
CA VAL A 93 -0.98 -6.81 -5.77
C VAL A 93 0.06 -6.35 -6.79
N VAL A 94 1.27 -6.01 -6.33
CA VAL A 94 2.36 -5.58 -7.22
C VAL A 94 2.70 -6.65 -8.25
N LEU A 95 2.84 -7.92 -7.83
CA LEU A 95 3.10 -9.04 -8.73
C LEU A 95 1.95 -9.30 -9.71
N SER A 96 0.70 -9.13 -9.27
CA SER A 96 -0.47 -9.20 -10.15
C SER A 96 -0.40 -8.12 -11.24
N LEU A 97 -0.05 -6.89 -10.89
CA LEU A 97 0.11 -5.77 -11.84
C LEU A 97 1.30 -6.00 -12.77
N GLU A 98 2.42 -6.51 -12.26
CA GLU A 98 3.60 -6.89 -13.03
C GLU A 98 3.24 -7.95 -14.09
N LYS A 99 2.49 -8.98 -13.70
CA LYS A 99 2.01 -10.01 -14.64
C LYS A 99 1.09 -9.40 -15.71
N LEU A 100 0.19 -8.50 -15.32
CA LEU A 100 -0.72 -7.85 -16.26
C LEU A 100 0.01 -7.01 -17.31
N GLN A 101 1.07 -6.27 -16.95
CA GLN A 101 1.87 -5.52 -17.92
C GLN A 101 2.64 -6.47 -18.88
N HIS A 102 3.21 -7.57 -18.37
CA HIS A 102 3.95 -8.52 -19.21
C HIS A 102 3.03 -9.23 -20.20
N ASP A 103 1.89 -9.73 -19.73
CA ASP A 103 0.88 -10.35 -20.58
C ASP A 103 0.32 -9.33 -21.61
N GLY A 104 0.21 -8.05 -21.22
CA GLY A 104 -0.19 -6.96 -22.11
C GLY A 104 0.83 -6.73 -23.24
N LYS A 105 2.11 -6.61 -22.89
CA LYS A 105 3.21 -6.45 -23.86
C LYS A 105 3.31 -7.61 -24.84
N GLN A 106 3.18 -8.86 -24.37
CA GLN A 106 3.25 -10.05 -25.22
C GLN A 106 2.12 -10.11 -26.26
N LEU A 107 0.92 -9.66 -25.88
CA LEU A 107 -0.24 -9.64 -26.78
C LEU A 107 -0.16 -8.58 -27.87
N ALA A 108 0.77 -7.60 -27.77
CA ALA A 108 0.92 -6.52 -28.74
C ALA A 108 1.92 -6.78 -29.87
N LYS A 109 2.61 -7.95 -29.89
CA LYS A 109 3.57 -8.40 -30.92
C LYS A 109 4.23 -7.26 -31.74
N GLY A 110 5.31 -6.68 -31.19
CA GLY A 110 6.28 -5.89 -31.96
C GLY A 110 6.04 -4.38 -31.93
N SER A 111 7.06 -3.66 -31.48
CA SER A 111 7.17 -2.20 -31.34
C SER A 111 6.29 -1.57 -30.25
N SER A 112 6.90 -1.36 -29.08
CA SER A 112 6.58 -0.18 -28.28
C SER A 112 7.91 0.44 -27.88
N ASN A 113 8.20 1.62 -28.44
CA ASN A 113 9.09 2.56 -27.77
C ASN A 113 8.28 3.09 -26.59
N GLN A 114 8.54 2.57 -25.38
CA GLN A 114 7.84 2.93 -24.14
C GLN A 114 7.65 4.45 -24.07
N MET A 115 6.40 4.92 -24.17
CA MET A 115 6.11 6.34 -24.10
C MET A 115 6.44 6.85 -22.70
N ASN A 116 7.07 8.02 -22.63
CA ASN A 116 7.38 8.64 -21.35
C ASN A 116 6.14 9.33 -20.74
N LYS A 117 6.22 9.62 -19.43
CA LYS A 117 5.16 10.23 -18.62
C LYS A 117 4.52 11.47 -19.26
N LYS A 118 5.34 12.37 -19.81
CA LYS A 118 4.87 13.60 -20.47
C LYS A 118 4.09 13.30 -21.75
N GLN A 119 4.50 12.30 -22.52
CA GLN A 119 3.82 11.92 -23.76
C GLN A 119 2.44 11.29 -23.51
N LEU A 120 2.27 10.56 -22.40
CA LEU A 120 0.97 10.02 -22.01
C LEU A 120 -0.01 11.13 -21.58
N GLN A 121 0.46 12.14 -20.85
CA GLN A 121 -0.36 13.28 -20.40
C GLN A 121 -0.92 14.10 -21.58
N HIS A 122 -0.17 14.28 -22.66
CA HIS A 122 -0.65 15.01 -23.86
C HIS A 122 -1.73 14.25 -24.65
N ARG A 123 -2.01 12.99 -24.32
CA ARG A 123 -3.07 12.19 -24.95
C ARG A 123 -4.42 12.30 -24.24
N ILE A 124 -4.51 13.07 -23.13
CA ILE A 124 -5.80 13.33 -22.47
C ILE A 124 -6.76 13.99 -23.47
N GLY A 125 -7.96 13.42 -23.65
CA GLY A 125 -8.94 13.88 -24.64
C GLY A 125 -8.88 13.18 -26.00
N VAL A 126 -7.80 12.45 -26.32
CA VAL A 126 -7.63 11.70 -27.57
C VAL A 126 -8.09 10.24 -27.37
N LYS A 127 -8.76 9.65 -28.37
CA LYS A 127 -9.18 8.23 -28.34
C LYS A 127 -7.96 7.33 -28.10
N PRO A 128 -7.88 6.62 -26.95
CA PRO A 128 -6.69 5.84 -26.59
C PRO A 128 -6.49 4.66 -27.54
N THR A 129 -5.23 4.37 -27.87
CA THR A 129 -4.86 3.18 -28.65
C THR A 129 -4.53 2.01 -27.72
N LEU A 130 -4.45 0.79 -28.25
CA LEU A 130 -4.04 -0.38 -27.49
C LEU A 130 -2.65 -0.22 -26.84
N ILE A 131 -1.72 0.43 -27.55
CA ILE A 131 -0.36 0.72 -27.09
C ILE A 131 -0.41 1.70 -25.90
N ASN A 132 -1.19 2.77 -25.99
CA ASN A 132 -1.35 3.73 -24.88
C ASN A 132 -1.83 3.02 -23.60
N CYS A 133 -2.64 1.98 -23.73
CA CYS A 133 -3.19 1.27 -22.58
C CYS A 133 -2.22 0.23 -22.00
N ILE A 134 -1.35 -0.33 -22.82
CA ILE A 134 -0.23 -1.17 -22.34
C ILE A 134 0.77 -0.28 -21.60
N ASP A 135 1.12 0.88 -22.16
CA ASP A 135 1.98 1.86 -21.50
C ASP A 135 1.36 2.35 -20.19
N GLY A 136 0.03 2.50 -20.13
CA GLY A 136 -0.71 2.77 -18.89
C GLY A 136 -0.60 1.66 -17.84
N LEU A 137 -0.60 0.37 -18.23
CA LEU A 137 -0.36 -0.75 -17.30
C LEU A 137 1.07 -0.77 -16.77
N VAL A 138 2.05 -0.43 -17.62
CA VAL A 138 3.46 -0.31 -17.22
C VAL A 138 3.61 0.79 -16.17
N LEU A 139 3.08 1.98 -16.46
CA LEU A 139 3.10 3.11 -15.52
C LEU A 139 2.40 2.78 -14.21
N LEU A 140 1.25 2.10 -14.26
CA LEU A 140 0.51 1.68 -13.08
C LEU A 140 1.35 0.73 -12.21
N HIS A 141 2.00 -0.26 -12.82
CA HIS A 141 2.88 -1.17 -12.10
C HIS A 141 4.06 -0.40 -11.45
N GLU A 142 4.73 0.49 -12.19
CA GLU A 142 5.84 1.29 -11.68
C GLU A 142 5.43 2.10 -10.43
N ILE A 143 4.30 2.80 -10.50
CA ILE A 143 3.75 3.58 -9.38
C ILE A 143 3.53 2.68 -8.15
N TYR A 144 2.79 1.58 -8.31
CA TYR A 144 2.45 0.70 -7.18
C TYR A 144 3.68 -0.02 -6.61
N HIS A 145 4.65 -0.35 -7.45
CA HIS A 145 5.92 -0.92 -7.03
C HIS A 145 6.74 0.08 -6.20
N ASP A 146 6.88 1.32 -6.66
CA ASP A 146 7.61 2.36 -5.94
C ASP A 146 6.93 2.70 -4.61
N GLU A 147 5.61 2.72 -4.59
CA GLU A 147 4.84 2.94 -3.37
C GLU A 147 5.01 1.80 -2.38
N TYR A 148 5.03 0.55 -2.88
CA TYR A 148 5.31 -0.62 -2.08
C TYR A 148 6.71 -0.54 -1.43
N LEU A 149 7.73 -0.14 -2.18
CA LEU A 149 9.10 0.02 -1.66
C LEU A 149 9.17 1.11 -0.58
N LEU A 150 8.54 2.27 -0.81
CA LEU A 150 8.48 3.35 0.17
C LEU A 150 7.85 2.88 1.48
N LYS A 151 6.65 2.30 1.38
CA LYS A 151 5.94 1.79 2.54
C LYS A 151 6.70 0.64 3.23
N SER A 152 7.43 -0.19 2.49
CA SER A 152 8.30 -1.25 3.03
C SER A 152 9.39 -0.66 3.92
N SER A 153 9.98 0.44 3.49
CA SER A 153 10.95 1.21 4.27
C SER A 153 10.32 1.77 5.55
N LEU A 154 9.13 2.37 5.47
CA LEU A 154 8.42 2.92 6.64
C LEU A 154 8.07 1.85 7.67
N VAL A 155 7.56 0.71 7.19
CA VAL A 155 7.27 -0.44 8.04
C VAL A 155 8.58 -0.96 8.67
N SER A 156 9.68 -1.05 7.92
CA SER A 156 11.00 -1.41 8.48
C SER A 156 11.47 -0.44 9.57
N ALA A 157 11.29 0.87 9.37
CA ALA A 157 11.62 1.90 10.37
C ALA A 157 10.79 1.75 11.66
N LEU A 158 9.52 1.33 11.55
CA LEU A 158 8.64 1.02 12.69
C LEU A 158 9.22 -0.08 13.59
N SER A 159 9.85 -1.10 13.01
CA SER A 159 10.54 -2.15 13.79
C SER A 159 11.72 -1.59 14.57
N ALA A 160 12.45 -0.60 14.02
CA ALA A 160 13.54 0.07 14.72
C ALA A 160 13.02 0.97 15.85
N LEU A 161 11.93 1.70 15.63
CA LEU A 161 11.29 2.54 16.66
C LEU A 161 10.69 1.75 17.82
N ALA A 162 10.27 0.50 17.60
CA ALA A 162 9.84 -0.37 18.68
C ALA A 162 10.96 -0.65 19.71
N LEU A 163 12.24 -0.57 19.30
CA LEU A 163 13.39 -0.74 20.18
C LEU A 163 13.73 0.54 20.95
N LYS A 164 13.48 1.72 20.35
CA LYS A 164 13.70 3.03 20.97
C LYS A 164 12.55 3.97 20.61
N PRO A 165 11.47 4.00 21.40
CA PRO A 165 10.26 4.70 21.03
C PRO A 165 10.42 6.22 21.19
N ASN A 166 10.25 6.94 20.08
CA ASN A 166 10.12 8.39 20.03
C ASN A 166 8.71 8.74 19.53
N SER A 167 7.94 9.48 20.33
CA SER A 167 6.55 9.84 20.01
C SER A 167 6.46 10.76 18.79
N GLY A 168 7.45 11.63 18.56
CA GLY A 168 7.51 12.51 17.39
C GLY A 168 7.67 11.73 16.08
N ASP A 169 8.59 10.76 16.06
CA ASP A 169 8.87 9.93 14.88
C ASP A 169 7.69 9.02 14.53
N LEU A 170 6.99 8.48 15.54
CA LEU A 170 5.78 7.68 15.33
C LEU A 170 4.66 8.51 14.69
N GLY A 171 4.47 9.75 15.14
CA GLY A 171 3.50 10.68 14.56
C GLY A 171 3.85 11.02 13.11
N ALA A 172 5.11 11.32 12.82
CA ALA A 172 5.57 11.63 11.46
C ALA A 172 5.39 10.44 10.50
N LEU A 173 5.74 9.23 10.93
CA LEU A 173 5.52 8.02 10.13
C LEU A 173 4.04 7.71 9.91
N HIS A 174 3.19 7.95 10.92
CA HIS A 174 1.75 7.80 10.78
C HIS A 174 1.20 8.78 9.74
N GLN A 175 1.59 10.05 9.82
CA GLN A 175 1.16 11.09 8.89
C GLN A 175 1.61 10.77 7.46
N LEU A 176 2.86 10.33 7.27
CA LEU A 176 3.39 9.91 5.98
C LEU A 176 2.67 8.68 5.38
N LEU A 177 2.10 7.80 6.21
CA LEU A 177 1.25 6.71 5.74
C LEU A 177 -0.18 7.18 5.43
N VAL A 178 -0.66 8.24 6.07
CA VAL A 178 -2.01 8.80 5.86
C VAL A 178 -2.06 9.71 4.63
N ASP A 179 -1.00 10.45 4.33
CA ASP A 179 -0.91 11.46 3.27
C ASP A 179 -0.87 10.89 1.83
N GLN A 180 -1.61 9.79 1.63
CA GLN A 180 -1.72 9.07 0.37
C GLN A 180 -2.53 9.82 -0.70
N PRO A 181 -2.18 9.67 -1.99
CA PRO A 181 -1.02 8.92 -2.49
C PRO A 181 0.29 9.70 -2.31
N ASN A 182 1.35 9.00 -1.88
CA ASN A 182 2.69 9.58 -1.74
C ASN A 182 3.40 9.78 -3.09
N ILE A 183 2.78 9.31 -4.18
CA ILE A 183 3.21 9.47 -5.56
C ILE A 183 2.19 10.40 -6.23
N LEU A 184 2.68 11.45 -6.90
CA LEU A 184 1.91 12.60 -7.34
C LEU A 184 0.60 12.28 -8.10
N ASN A 185 -0.45 13.00 -7.70
CA ASN A 185 -1.87 12.84 -8.04
C ASN A 185 -2.21 12.88 -9.55
N GLU A 186 -1.42 13.56 -10.39
CA GLU A 186 -1.72 13.65 -11.83
C GLU A 186 -1.52 12.32 -12.56
N GLU A 187 -0.52 11.53 -12.17
CA GLU A 187 -0.14 10.29 -12.87
C GLU A 187 -1.07 9.12 -12.49
N VAL A 188 -1.45 9.06 -11.22
CA VAL A 188 -2.46 8.10 -10.72
C VAL A 188 -3.81 8.41 -11.32
N ASN A 189 -4.20 9.70 -11.39
CA ASN A 189 -5.44 10.10 -12.05
C ASN A 189 -5.38 9.86 -13.55
N LEU A 190 -4.24 10.09 -14.22
CA LEU A 190 -4.06 9.77 -15.64
C LEU A 190 -4.18 8.27 -15.92
N ALA A 191 -3.52 7.42 -15.11
CA ALA A 191 -3.63 5.97 -15.25
C ALA A 191 -5.06 5.49 -14.96
N LYS A 192 -5.70 6.00 -13.89
CA LYS A 192 -7.12 5.74 -13.58
C LYS A 192 -8.04 6.22 -14.70
N GLU A 193 -7.79 7.38 -15.27
CA GLU A 193 -8.60 7.98 -16.34
C GLU A 193 -8.42 7.24 -17.66
N LEU A 194 -7.20 6.84 -18.03
CA LEU A 194 -6.94 5.96 -19.17
C LEU A 194 -7.64 4.60 -18.99
N LEU A 195 -7.60 4.03 -17.78
CA LEU A 195 -8.32 2.78 -17.45
C LEU A 195 -9.84 2.92 -17.56
N LEU A 196 -10.42 3.98 -16.99
CA LEU A 196 -11.85 4.30 -17.02
C LEU A 196 -12.34 4.57 -18.45
N ARG A 197 -11.59 5.38 -19.21
CA ARG A 197 -11.93 5.69 -20.61
C ARG A 197 -11.84 4.45 -21.48
N PHE A 198 -10.88 3.54 -21.27
CA PHE A 198 -10.83 2.29 -22.03
C PHE A 198 -11.97 1.34 -21.68
N THR A 199 -12.39 1.28 -20.42
CA THR A 199 -13.55 0.45 -20.03
C THR A 199 -14.84 0.99 -20.63
N VAL A 200 -15.06 2.30 -20.63
CA VAL A 200 -16.21 2.95 -21.30
C VAL A 200 -16.15 2.82 -22.81
N PHE A 201 -14.98 3.03 -23.40
CA PHE A 201 -14.74 2.94 -24.84
C PHE A 201 -14.96 1.54 -25.38
N LEU A 202 -14.44 0.51 -24.69
CA LEU A 202 -14.67 -0.87 -25.08
C LEU A 202 -16.09 -1.36 -24.77
N TRP A 203 -16.88 -0.61 -23.99
CA TRP A 203 -18.32 -0.85 -23.81
C TRP A 203 -19.13 -0.22 -24.96
N ASN A 204 -18.78 1.00 -25.38
CA ASN A 204 -19.43 1.72 -26.49
C ASN A 204 -19.11 1.13 -27.87
N ASP A 205 -17.88 0.66 -28.10
CA ASP A 205 -17.50 0.02 -29.37
C ASP A 205 -18.08 -1.40 -29.54
N VAL A 206 -18.62 -2.01 -28.48
CA VAL A 206 -19.39 -3.28 -28.58
C VAL A 206 -20.83 -3.02 -29.05
N PHE A 207 -21.35 -1.79 -28.89
CA PHE A 207 -22.67 -1.39 -29.40
C PHE A 207 -22.64 -0.66 -30.76
N MET A 208 -21.46 -0.35 -31.30
CA MET A 208 -21.31 0.31 -32.61
C MET A 208 -20.91 -0.66 -33.75
N PHE A 209 -20.94 -1.97 -33.50
CA PHE A 209 -20.76 -3.01 -34.54
C PHE A 209 -22.01 -3.89 -34.75
N GLU A 210 -23.18 -3.44 -34.26
CA GLU A 210 -24.49 -3.97 -34.65
C GLU A 210 -25.38 -2.81 -35.15
N VAL A 211 -25.08 -2.26 -36.32
CA VAL A 211 -26.04 -1.88 -37.38
C VAL A 211 -25.34 -2.02 -38.72
#